data_AF-A0A0E3ST80-F1
#
_entry.id   AF-A0A0E3ST80-F1
#
_cell.length_a   1.000
_cell.length_b   1.000
_cell.length_c   1.000
_cell.angle_alpha   90.00
_cell.angle_beta   90.00
_cell.angle_gamma   90.00
#
_symmetry.space_group_name_H-M   'P 1'
#
loop_
_entity.id
_entity.type
_entity.pdbx_description
1 polymer ?
#
loop_
_entity_poly.entity_id
_entity_poly.type
_entity_poly.pdbx_seq_one_letter_code
_entity_poly.pdbx_strand_id
1 'polypeptide(L)'
;MEKINQKEILALTLQRMYWIETEMEQLVTWEARIELEGEHKEALEILSNDSDKHALILEKWLNIANIELPRSAPRGIPQKGFDFYRTNVFEMFSEIRKYEILARNTYHSITSAEPKVLEETFPDEEQRGEFIKDMKHLVAEEERHKRICDDKIGGFTRVL
;
A
#
# COMPACT_ATOMS: atom_id res chain seq x y z
N MET A 1 10.57 -2.49 -14.94
CA MET A 1 10.23 -1.40 -14.01
C MET A 1 11.42 -0.50 -13.91
N GLU A 2 11.22 0.81 -13.97
CA GLU A 2 12.31 1.79 -13.87
C GLU A 2 12.88 1.76 -12.43
N LYS A 3 14.20 1.79 -12.31
CA LYS A 3 14.88 1.62 -11.03
C LYS A 3 14.90 2.96 -10.29
N ILE A 4 14.55 2.97 -9.00
CA ILE A 4 14.64 4.18 -8.18
C ILE A 4 16.12 4.54 -8.01
N ASN A 5 16.53 5.66 -8.62
CA ASN A 5 17.92 6.11 -8.73
C ASN A 5 18.17 7.50 -8.14
N GLN A 6 17.17 8.10 -7.49
CA GLN A 6 17.28 9.38 -6.78
C GLN A 6 16.60 9.28 -5.41
N LYS A 7 17.23 9.90 -4.40
CA LYS A 7 16.71 9.97 -3.02
C LYS A 7 15.35 10.63 -2.96
N GLU A 8 15.13 11.70 -3.72
CA GLU A 8 13.86 12.44 -3.76
C GLU A 8 12.73 11.57 -4.33
N ILE A 9 13.04 10.71 -5.30
CA ILE A 9 12.07 9.75 -5.84
C ILE A 9 11.73 8.69 -4.80
N LEU A 10 12.73 8.16 -4.08
CA LEU A 10 12.49 7.20 -2.99
C LEU A 10 11.62 7.83 -1.89
N ALA A 11 11.97 9.03 -1.44
CA ALA A 11 11.23 9.76 -0.42
C ALA A 11 9.77 10.01 -0.83
N LEU A 12 9.56 10.53 -2.03
CA LEU A 12 8.21 10.75 -2.56
C LEU A 12 7.42 9.43 -2.68
N THR A 13 8.09 8.34 -3.04
CA THR A 13 7.45 7.03 -3.15
C THR A 13 7.01 6.50 -1.79
N LEU A 14 7.84 6.65 -0.74
CA LEU A 14 7.48 6.27 0.62
C LEU A 14 6.31 7.12 1.15
N GLN A 15 6.33 8.44 0.94
CA GLN A 15 5.23 9.33 1.32
C GLN A 15 3.92 8.95 0.63
N ARG A 16 3.98 8.61 -0.67
CA ARG A 16 2.82 8.14 -1.44
C ARG A 16 2.25 6.86 -0.88
N MET A 17 3.10 5.88 -0.57
CA MET A 17 2.64 4.62 0.00
C MET A 17 2.04 4.84 1.39
N TYR A 18 2.66 5.65 2.24
CA TYR A 18 2.10 5.99 3.55
C TYR A 18 0.71 6.61 3.41
N TRP A 19 0.54 7.54 2.46
CA TRP A 19 -0.76 8.13 2.16
C TRP A 19 -1.78 7.09 1.68
N ILE A 20 -1.37 6.16 0.80
CA ILE A 20 -2.27 5.12 0.30
C ILE A 20 -2.71 4.19 1.44
N GLU A 21 -1.80 3.72 2.29
CA GLU A 21 -2.15 2.84 3.42
C GLU A 21 -3.11 3.53 4.42
N THR A 22 -2.91 4.82 4.68
CA THR A 22 -3.80 5.61 5.57
C THR A 22 -5.14 5.96 4.93
N GLU A 23 -5.23 6.04 3.60
CA GLU A 23 -6.52 6.19 2.91
C GLU A 23 -7.27 4.84 2.80
N MET A 24 -6.54 3.72 2.71
CA MET A 24 -7.13 2.37 2.78
C MET A 24 -7.79 2.11 4.14
N GLU A 25 -7.23 2.62 5.24
CA GLU A 25 -7.91 2.63 6.56
C GLU A 25 -9.28 3.33 6.47
N GLN A 26 -9.34 4.47 5.78
CA GLN A 26 -10.58 5.23 5.66
C GLN A 26 -11.64 4.43 4.90
N LEU A 27 -11.27 3.65 3.89
CA LEU A 27 -12.22 2.80 3.15
C LEU A 27 -13.06 1.90 4.02
N VAL A 28 -12.40 1.23 4.97
CA VAL A 28 -13.08 0.28 5.84
C VAL A 28 -13.95 0.98 6.87
N THR A 29 -13.62 2.24 7.19
CA THR A 29 -14.49 3.08 8.02
C THR A 29 -15.79 3.45 7.29
N TRP A 30 -15.78 3.59 5.97
CA TRP A 30 -16.92 4.10 5.18
C TRP A 30 -17.86 3.01 4.62
N GLU A 31 -17.34 1.88 4.14
CA GLU A 31 -18.19 0.84 3.52
C GLU A 31 -18.67 -0.25 4.48
N ALA A 32 -17.85 -0.61 5.47
CA ALA A 32 -18.20 -1.67 6.43
C ALA A 32 -19.37 -1.27 7.35
N ARG A 33 -19.71 0.03 7.42
CA ARG A 33 -20.82 0.54 8.25
C ARG A 33 -22.15 0.68 7.52
N ILE A 34 -22.20 0.67 6.19
CA ILE A 34 -23.41 1.10 5.46
C ILE A 34 -24.10 -0.02 4.67
N GLU A 35 -23.41 -1.00 4.06
CA GLU A 35 -24.08 -1.90 3.09
C GLU A 35 -23.86 -3.42 3.24
N LEU A 36 -22.88 -3.90 4.01
CA LEU A 36 -22.61 -5.34 4.08
C LEU A 36 -23.33 -5.99 5.26
N GLU A 37 -24.36 -6.77 4.97
CA GLU A 37 -25.02 -7.73 5.88
C GLU A 37 -24.07 -8.88 6.31
N GLY A 38 -22.83 -8.57 6.71
CA GLY A 38 -21.90 -9.47 7.40
C GLY A 38 -21.00 -10.35 6.52
N GLU A 39 -21.41 -10.78 5.32
CA GLU A 39 -20.71 -11.87 4.59
C GLU A 39 -19.27 -11.57 4.12
N HIS A 40 -18.84 -10.32 4.08
CA HIS A 40 -17.49 -9.93 3.65
C HIS A 40 -16.75 -9.01 4.62
N LYS A 41 -17.33 -8.82 5.81
CA LYS A 41 -16.81 -7.92 6.84
C LYS A 41 -15.40 -8.33 7.30
N GLU A 42 -15.18 -9.61 7.55
CA GLU A 42 -13.89 -10.12 8.01
C GLU A 42 -12.76 -9.84 7.02
N ALA A 43 -13.01 -10.01 5.72
CA ALA A 43 -12.02 -9.74 4.68
C ALA A 43 -11.63 -8.25 4.65
N LEU A 44 -12.62 -7.36 4.75
CA LEU A 44 -12.35 -5.91 4.83
C LEU A 44 -11.64 -5.53 6.12
N GLU A 45 -12.02 -6.10 7.27
CA GLU A 45 -11.33 -5.86 8.55
C GLU A 45 -9.87 -6.30 8.51
N ILE A 46 -9.57 -7.43 7.86
CA ILE A 46 -8.18 -7.87 7.66
C ILE A 46 -7.41 -6.84 6.83
N LEU A 47 -7.94 -6.47 5.65
CA LEU A 47 -7.30 -5.50 4.76
C LEU A 47 -7.03 -4.16 5.45
N SER A 48 -8.02 -3.63 6.19
CA SER A 48 -7.86 -2.39 6.95
C SER A 48 -6.79 -2.46 8.02
N ASN A 49 -6.89 -3.46 8.89
CA ASN A 49 -6.01 -3.56 10.06
C ASN A 49 -4.56 -3.81 9.63
N ASP A 50 -4.36 -4.48 8.49
CA ASP A 50 -3.04 -4.72 7.95
C ASP A 50 -2.50 -3.48 7.23
N SER A 51 -3.33 -2.71 6.51
CA SER A 51 -2.95 -1.38 6.00
C SER A 51 -2.53 -0.43 7.12
N ASP A 52 -3.20 -0.42 8.29
CA ASP A 52 -2.76 0.36 9.46
C ASP A 52 -1.35 -0.03 9.90
N LYS A 53 -1.06 -1.33 9.96
CA LYS A 53 0.28 -1.83 10.32
C LYS A 53 1.31 -1.45 9.26
N HIS A 54 0.93 -1.48 7.98
CA HIS A 54 1.79 -1.07 6.88
C HIS A 54 2.12 0.43 6.98
N ALA A 55 1.11 1.27 7.28
CA ALA A 55 1.30 2.69 7.54
C ALA A 55 2.28 2.94 8.69
N LEU A 56 2.19 2.18 9.79
CA LEU A 56 3.12 2.28 10.92
C LEU A 56 4.56 1.88 10.54
N ILE A 57 4.73 0.85 9.70
CA ILE A 57 6.04 0.46 9.16
C ILE A 57 6.62 1.60 8.31
N LEU A 58 5.81 2.20 7.44
CA LEU A 58 6.24 3.31 6.60
C LEU A 58 6.56 4.57 7.41
N GLU A 59 5.76 4.86 8.43
CA GLU A 59 6.00 5.95 9.36
C GLU A 59 7.34 5.79 10.09
N LYS A 60 7.66 4.59 10.60
CA LYS A 60 8.98 4.27 11.17
C LYS A 60 10.09 4.70 10.20
N TRP A 61 10.00 4.30 8.94
CA TRP A 61 11.06 4.54 7.96
C TRP A 61 11.13 5.99 7.46
N LEU A 62 9.99 6.66 7.31
CA LEU A 62 9.95 8.10 7.04
C LEU A 62 10.62 8.89 8.18
N ASN A 63 10.33 8.53 9.43
CA ASN A 63 10.94 9.15 10.61
C ASN A 63 12.45 8.90 10.69
N ILE A 64 12.90 7.66 10.48
CA ILE A 64 14.34 7.32 10.47
C ILE A 64 15.08 8.10 9.37
N ALA A 65 14.48 8.24 8.19
CA ALA A 65 15.04 9.00 7.07
C ALA A 65 14.92 10.53 7.23
N ASN A 66 14.30 11.01 8.32
CA ASN A 66 13.97 12.41 8.55
C ASN A 66 13.17 13.03 7.37
N ILE A 67 12.21 12.27 6.86
CA ILE A 67 11.26 12.68 5.81
C ILE A 67 9.93 12.99 6.49
N GLU A 68 9.37 14.17 6.22
CA GLU A 68 8.09 14.57 6.81
C GLU A 68 6.93 13.67 6.34
N LEU A 69 6.03 13.31 7.27
CA LEU A 69 4.77 12.67 6.93
C LEU A 69 3.88 13.64 6.13
N PRO A 70 3.28 13.19 5.01
CA PRO A 70 2.44 14.04 4.20
C PRO A 70 1.15 14.42 4.97
N ARG A 71 0.85 15.72 5.03
CA ARG A 71 -0.41 16.25 5.59
C ARG A 71 -1.53 16.40 4.54
N SER A 72 -1.19 16.14 3.29
CA SER A 72 -2.07 16.21 2.13
C SER A 72 -1.58 15.24 1.07
N ALA A 73 -2.47 14.79 0.18
CA ALA A 73 -2.15 13.90 -0.93
C ALA A 73 -0.84 14.31 -1.64
N PRO A 74 0.21 13.46 -1.61
CA PRO A 74 1.46 13.72 -2.29
C PRO A 74 1.26 13.85 -3.80
N ARG A 75 2.17 14.58 -4.48
CA ARG A 75 2.13 14.73 -5.94
C ARG A 75 2.00 13.37 -6.61
N GLY A 76 1.08 13.21 -7.56
CA GLY A 76 0.90 11.97 -8.33
C GLY A 76 -0.03 10.94 -7.69
N ILE A 77 -0.61 11.24 -6.52
CA ILE A 77 -1.81 10.55 -6.01
C ILE A 77 -3.04 11.30 -6.54
N PRO A 78 -4.06 10.60 -7.06
CA PRO A 78 -5.34 11.22 -7.39
C PRO A 78 -5.95 11.94 -6.18
N GLN A 79 -6.48 13.16 -6.36
CA GLN A 79 -7.12 13.89 -5.26
C GLN A 79 -8.47 13.28 -4.84
N LYS A 80 -9.11 12.53 -5.74
CA LYS A 80 -10.25 11.71 -5.36
C LYS A 80 -9.70 10.43 -4.75
N GLY A 81 -9.98 10.24 -3.46
CA GLY A 81 -9.90 8.94 -2.82
C GLY A 81 -10.87 7.96 -3.49
N PHE A 82 -10.94 6.78 -2.93
CA PHE A 82 -11.87 5.76 -3.36
C PHE A 82 -13.32 6.22 -3.17
N ASP A 83 -14.13 6.02 -4.20
CA ASP A 83 -15.56 6.28 -4.16
C ASP A 83 -16.29 5.02 -4.58
N PHE A 84 -16.88 4.37 -3.59
CA PHE A 84 -17.63 3.13 -3.76
C PHE A 84 -19.15 3.34 -3.71
N TYR A 85 -19.58 4.60 -3.83
CA TYR A 85 -21.00 4.90 -3.84
C TYR A 85 -21.68 4.16 -5.00
N ARG A 86 -22.61 3.25 -4.65
CA ARG A 86 -23.37 2.38 -5.57
C ARG A 86 -22.54 1.36 -6.33
N THR A 87 -21.33 1.02 -5.89
CA THR A 87 -20.60 -0.13 -6.43
C THR A 87 -21.05 -1.41 -5.76
N ASN A 88 -21.13 -2.51 -6.51
CA ASN A 88 -21.39 -3.81 -5.90
C ASN A 88 -20.12 -4.38 -5.24
N VAL A 89 -20.28 -5.41 -4.39
CA VAL A 89 -19.17 -6.01 -3.64
C VAL A 89 -18.02 -6.51 -4.55
N PHE A 90 -18.32 -7.05 -5.73
CA PHE A 90 -17.29 -7.52 -6.65
C PHE A 90 -16.49 -6.36 -7.26
N GLU A 91 -17.16 -5.25 -7.57
CA GLU A 91 -16.52 -4.03 -8.06
C GLU A 91 -15.63 -3.42 -6.98
N MET A 92 -16.10 -3.35 -5.73
CA MET A 92 -15.32 -2.89 -4.58
C MET A 92 -14.02 -3.70 -4.41
N PHE A 93 -14.11 -5.04 -4.32
CA PHE A 93 -12.91 -5.89 -4.23
C PHE A 93 -12.03 -5.80 -5.50
N SER A 94 -12.62 -5.57 -6.68
CA SER A 94 -11.86 -5.38 -7.92
C SER A 94 -11.02 -4.10 -7.89
N GLU A 95 -11.59 -3.00 -7.37
CA GLU A 95 -10.84 -1.77 -7.18
C GLU A 95 -9.77 -1.94 -6.11
N ILE A 96 -10.10 -2.43 -4.91
CA ILE A 96 -9.13 -2.68 -3.83
C ILE A 96 -7.94 -3.49 -4.36
N ARG A 97 -8.21 -4.59 -5.08
CA ARG A 97 -7.17 -5.42 -5.71
C ARG A 97 -6.19 -4.64 -6.60
N LYS A 98 -6.63 -3.62 -7.33
CA LYS A 98 -5.73 -2.79 -8.15
C LYS A 98 -4.73 -2.05 -7.27
N TYR A 99 -5.16 -1.59 -6.10
CA TYR A 99 -4.29 -0.94 -5.12
C TYR A 99 -3.34 -1.95 -4.49
N GLU A 100 -3.79 -3.15 -4.13
CA GLU A 100 -2.90 -4.22 -3.64
C GLU A 100 -1.78 -4.53 -4.65
N ILE A 101 -2.12 -4.59 -5.94
CA ILE A 101 -1.14 -4.81 -7.01
C ILE A 101 -0.17 -3.62 -7.12
N LEU A 102 -0.68 -2.39 -7.04
CA LEU A 102 0.12 -1.17 -7.10
C LEU A 102 1.11 -1.11 -5.91
N ALA A 103 0.61 -1.35 -4.69
CA ALA A 103 1.39 -1.35 -3.45
C ALA A 103 2.49 -2.42 -3.51
N ARG A 104 2.12 -3.67 -3.81
CA ARG A 104 3.06 -4.78 -4.00
C ARG A 104 4.19 -4.43 -4.96
N ASN A 105 3.83 -3.94 -6.14
CA ASN A 105 4.81 -3.58 -7.18
C ASN A 105 5.70 -2.43 -6.71
N THR A 106 5.14 -1.44 -6.01
CA THR A 106 5.87 -0.29 -5.50
C THR A 106 6.89 -0.72 -4.43
N TYR A 107 6.48 -1.51 -3.44
CA TYR A 107 7.40 -2.07 -2.44
C TYR A 107 8.48 -2.93 -3.07
N HIS A 108 8.14 -3.73 -4.09
CA HIS A 108 9.13 -4.50 -4.83
C HIS A 108 10.15 -3.59 -5.54
N SER A 109 9.70 -2.51 -6.17
CA SER A 109 10.57 -1.49 -6.77
C SER A 109 11.48 -0.82 -5.74
N ILE A 110 10.97 -0.52 -4.54
CA ILE A 110 11.74 0.04 -3.43
C ILE A 110 12.86 -0.91 -3.00
N THR A 111 12.57 -2.22 -2.87
CA THR A 111 13.62 -3.21 -2.52
C THR A 111 14.73 -3.32 -3.57
N SER A 112 14.47 -2.82 -4.78
CA SER A 112 15.38 -2.83 -5.91
C SER A 112 15.97 -1.46 -6.23
N ALA A 113 15.81 -0.47 -5.35
CA ALA A 113 16.43 0.85 -5.49
C ALA A 113 17.96 0.75 -5.63
N GLU A 114 18.59 1.74 -6.26
CA GLU A 114 20.05 1.77 -6.37
C GLU A 114 20.71 1.80 -4.98
N PRO A 115 21.77 1.00 -4.74
CA PRO A 115 22.43 0.95 -3.43
C PRO A 115 22.82 2.33 -2.89
N LYS A 116 23.36 3.18 -3.78
CA LYS A 116 23.73 4.56 -3.44
C LYS A 116 22.56 5.40 -2.91
N VAL A 117 21.36 5.23 -3.47
CA VAL A 117 20.15 5.93 -3.00
C VAL A 117 19.75 5.45 -1.61
N LEU A 118 19.86 4.14 -1.36
CA LEU A 118 19.58 3.56 -0.05
C LEU A 118 20.61 4.02 0.99
N GLU A 119 21.89 4.12 0.63
CA GLU A 119 22.96 4.65 1.48
C GLU A 119 22.75 6.14 1.80
N GLU A 120 22.34 6.95 0.82
CA GLU A 120 22.04 8.37 1.02
C GLU A 120 20.78 8.61 1.89
N THR A 121 19.84 7.66 1.87
CA THR A 121 18.58 7.75 2.63
C THR A 121 18.72 7.18 4.03
N PHE A 122 19.43 6.06 4.16
CA PHE A 122 19.69 5.34 5.40
C PHE A 122 21.21 5.08 5.49
N PRO A 123 21.98 6.00 6.11
CA PRO A 123 23.44 5.88 6.17
C PRO A 123 23.93 4.68 7.01
N ASP A 124 23.12 4.23 7.96
CA ASP A 124 23.40 3.07 8.79
C ASP A 124 23.11 1.75 8.04
N GLU A 125 24.05 0.81 8.09
CA GLU A 125 23.96 -0.47 7.36
C GLU A 125 22.91 -1.42 7.95
N GLU A 126 22.77 -1.47 9.27
CA GLU A 126 21.78 -2.28 9.95
C GLU A 126 20.37 -1.78 9.60
N GLN A 127 20.17 -0.46 9.61
CA GLN A 127 18.92 0.17 9.19
C GLN A 127 18.57 -0.13 7.73
N ARG A 128 19.54 -0.13 6.81
CA ARG A 128 19.29 -0.54 5.42
C ARG A 128 18.82 -1.99 5.33
N GLY A 129 19.46 -2.89 6.08
CA GLY A 129 19.09 -4.30 6.14
C GLY A 129 17.67 -4.50 6.65
N GLU A 130 17.32 -3.83 7.75
CA GLU A 130 15.97 -3.83 8.30
C GLU A 130 14.94 -3.22 7.35
N PHE A 131 15.24 -2.08 6.72
CA PHE A 131 14.35 -1.44 5.75
C PHE A 131 14.00 -2.38 4.61
N ILE A 132 15.01 -3.03 4.01
CA ILE A 132 14.78 -3.98 2.92
C ILE A 132 13.98 -5.19 3.39
N LYS A 133 14.20 -5.66 4.63
CA LYS A 133 13.41 -6.75 5.21
C LYS A 133 11.95 -6.35 5.37
N ASP A 134 11.68 -5.17 5.90
CA ASP A 134 10.32 -4.66 6.09
C ASP A 134 9.62 -4.45 4.74
N MET A 135 10.29 -3.88 3.74
CA MET A 135 9.72 -3.72 2.40
C MET A 135 9.40 -5.07 1.73
N LYS A 136 10.24 -6.10 1.93
CA LYS A 136 9.95 -7.46 1.46
C LYS A 136 8.76 -8.10 2.19
N HIS A 137 8.60 -7.79 3.47
CA HIS A 137 7.43 -8.22 4.23
C HIS A 137 6.16 -7.59 3.65
N LEU A 138 6.16 -6.27 3.42
CA LEU A 138 5.02 -5.59 2.78
C LEU A 138 4.67 -6.19 1.41
N VAL A 139 5.66 -6.49 0.56
CA VAL A 139 5.42 -7.20 -0.73
C VAL A 139 4.65 -8.52 -0.53
N ALA A 140 4.98 -9.28 0.52
CA ALA A 140 4.32 -10.56 0.79
C ALA A 140 2.89 -10.36 1.33
N GLU A 141 2.68 -9.34 2.18
CA GLU A 141 1.35 -8.99 2.68
C GLU A 141 0.43 -8.52 1.56
N GLU A 142 0.89 -7.65 0.65
CA GLU A 142 0.05 -7.21 -0.48
C GLU A 142 -0.27 -8.35 -1.46
N GLU A 143 0.62 -9.34 -1.59
CA GLU A 143 0.29 -10.55 -2.34
C GLU A 143 -0.79 -11.38 -1.63
N ARG A 144 -0.81 -11.42 -0.30
CA ARG A 144 -1.87 -12.05 0.50
C ARG A 144 -3.19 -11.28 0.35
N HIS A 145 -3.18 -9.96 0.45
CA HIS A 145 -4.34 -9.10 0.27
C HIS A 145 -4.96 -9.23 -1.12
N LYS A 146 -4.12 -9.24 -2.16
CA LYS A 146 -4.54 -9.53 -3.53
C LYS A 146 -5.30 -10.87 -3.61
N ARG A 147 -4.84 -11.93 -2.95
CA ARG A 147 -5.52 -13.24 -2.94
C ARG A 147 -6.87 -13.18 -2.25
N ILE A 148 -6.97 -12.48 -1.12
CA ILE A 148 -8.24 -12.21 -0.44
C ILE A 148 -9.22 -11.56 -1.43
N CYS A 149 -8.78 -10.55 -2.18
CA CYS A 149 -9.61 -9.91 -3.20
C CYS A 149 -9.96 -10.84 -4.38
N ASP A 150 -8.98 -11.60 -4.89
CA ASP A 150 -9.18 -12.59 -5.98
C ASP A 150 -10.30 -13.59 -5.60
N ASP A 151 -10.31 -14.07 -4.35
CA ASP A 151 -11.32 -15.01 -3.85
C ASP A 151 -12.73 -14.39 -3.79
N LYS A 152 -12.82 -13.06 -3.56
CA LYS A 152 -14.11 -12.34 -3.48
C LYS A 152 -14.65 -11.88 -4.82
N ILE A 153 -13.79 -11.57 -5.78
CA ILE A 153 -14.21 -11.19 -7.14
C ILE A 153 -14.83 -12.38 -7.89
N GLY A 154 -14.59 -13.61 -7.40
CA GLY A 154 -14.92 -14.85 -8.10
C GLY A 154 -13.93 -15.08 -9.24
N GLY A 155 -13.52 -16.32 -9.46
CA GLY A 155 -12.45 -16.73 -10.40
C GLY A 155 -12.72 -16.48 -11.89
N PHE A 156 -13.27 -15.33 -12.28
CA PHE A 156 -13.25 -14.85 -13.64
C PHE A 156 -11.83 -14.43 -14.00
N THR A 157 -11.04 -15.45 -14.31
CA THR A 157 -9.90 -15.35 -15.20
C THR A 157 -10.42 -14.64 -16.44
N ARG A 158 -10.05 -13.36 -16.62
CA ARG A 158 -10.32 -12.66 -17.88
C ARG A 158 -9.70 -13.51 -18.98
N VAL A 159 -10.54 -14.02 -19.88
CA VAL A 159 -10.04 -14.60 -21.13
C VAL A 159 -9.38 -13.45 -21.88
N LEU A 160 -8.08 -13.60 -22.12
CA LEU A 160 -7.28 -12.74 -23.02
C LEU A 160 -7.74 -12.93 -24.47
#